data_AF-A0A9X4R946-F1
#
_entry.id   AF-A0A9X4R946-F1
#
_cell.length_a   1.000
_cell.length_b   1.000
_cell.length_c   1.000
_cell.angle_alpha   90.00
_cell.angle_beta   90.00
_cell.angle_gamma   90.00
#
_symmetry.space_group_name_H-M   'P 1'
#
loop_
_entity.id
_entity.type
_entity.pdbx_description
1 polymer ?
#
loop_
_entity_poly.entity_id
_entity_poly.type
_entity_poly.pdbx_seq_one_letter_code
_entity_poly.pdbx_strand_id
1 'polypeptide(L)'
;MNAPDPEALGFSFSIVPTPGMTWPQVVALERQIEDYARERELLPRGCQLRWVLSSPQRSLSAADQVELLDWIVDRPGIAAVNLSQLLPDLAAPVPLSEGYLRLTPLEPSVIGLTLLHRLGRIKPELYLEILGGFVRPIGLH
;
A
#
# COMPACT_ATOMS: atom_id res chain seq x y z
N MET A 1 -5.79 23.18 16.44
CA MET A 1 -5.52 22.50 15.16
C MET A 1 -4.01 22.34 15.10
N ASN A 2 -3.47 21.19 15.52
CA ASN A 2 -2.02 20.98 15.57
C ASN A 2 -1.49 20.84 14.14
N ALA A 3 -0.36 21.49 13.86
CA ALA A 3 0.34 21.34 12.59
C ALA A 3 0.73 19.86 12.40
N PRO A 4 0.70 19.32 11.17
CA PRO A 4 1.19 17.98 10.91
C PRO A 4 2.67 17.88 11.34
N ASP A 5 3.00 16.79 12.03
CA ASP A 5 4.37 16.50 12.43
C ASP A 5 5.24 16.35 11.16
N PRO A 6 6.30 17.15 10.97
CA PRO A 6 7.14 17.10 9.77
C PRO A 6 7.85 15.75 9.55
N GLU A 7 7.80 14.85 10.54
CA GLU A 7 8.33 13.48 10.45
C GLU A 7 7.25 12.41 10.23
N ALA A 8 5.98 12.79 10.04
CA ALA A 8 4.91 11.83 9.79
C ALA A 8 5.12 11.08 8.46
N LEU A 9 5.34 9.77 8.55
CA LEU A 9 5.53 8.90 7.40
C LEU A 9 4.18 8.57 6.76
N GLY A 10 4.17 8.57 5.44
CA GLY A 10 3.10 8.01 4.61
C GLY A 10 3.67 7.05 3.58
N PHE A 11 2.80 6.52 2.73
CA PHE A 11 3.23 5.76 1.56
C PHE A 11 2.25 5.97 0.42
N SER A 12 2.76 5.80 -0.80
CA SER A 12 1.93 5.80 -2.00
C SER A 12 1.76 4.39 -2.54
N PHE A 13 0.66 4.18 -3.26
CA PHE A 13 0.44 2.95 -3.99
C PHE A 13 -0.31 3.23 -5.29
N SER A 14 -0.19 2.30 -6.23
CA SER A 14 -1.00 2.28 -7.44
C SER A 14 -1.61 0.91 -7.64
N ILE A 15 -2.81 0.89 -8.19
CA ILE A 15 -3.53 -0.33 -8.52
C ILE A 15 -3.55 -0.49 -10.03
N VAL A 16 -3.19 -1.69 -10.48
CA VAL A 16 -3.43 -2.15 -11.85
C VAL A 16 -4.74 -2.94 -11.83
N PRO A 17 -5.82 -2.42 -12.44
CA PRO A 17 -7.10 -3.12 -12.48
C PRO A 17 -7.01 -4.36 -13.37
N THR A 18 -7.87 -5.35 -13.12
CA THR A 18 -7.98 -6.52 -14.00
C THR A 18 -8.38 -6.10 -15.43
N PRO A 19 -7.76 -6.68 -16.47
CA PRO A 19 -8.15 -6.40 -17.86
C PRO A 19 -9.65 -6.61 -18.08
N GLY A 20 -10.28 -5.68 -18.80
CA GLY A 20 -11.71 -5.74 -19.10
C GLY A 20 -12.64 -5.13 -18.04
N MET A 21 -12.10 -4.56 -16.94
CA MET A 21 -12.91 -3.76 -16.03
C MET A 21 -13.55 -2.57 -16.74
N THR A 22 -14.85 -2.42 -16.54
CA THR A 22 -15.62 -1.27 -17.00
C THR A 22 -15.35 -0.04 -16.14
N TRP A 23 -15.62 1.15 -16.68
CA TRP A 23 -15.49 2.40 -15.93
C TRP A 23 -16.27 2.42 -14.59
N PRO A 24 -17.54 1.98 -14.53
CA PRO A 24 -18.26 1.88 -13.26
C PRO A 24 -17.59 0.98 -12.22
N GLN A 25 -16.95 -0.12 -12.65
CA GLN A 25 -16.21 -1.02 -11.75
C GLN A 25 -14.93 -0.38 -11.23
N VAL A 26 -14.23 0.41 -12.05
CA VAL A 26 -13.06 1.17 -11.62
C VAL A 26 -13.46 2.22 -10.57
N VAL A 27 -14.53 2.97 -10.82
CA VAL A 27 -15.06 3.96 -9.86
C VAL A 27 -15.50 3.28 -8.55
N ALA A 28 -16.14 2.12 -8.63
CA ALA A 28 -16.49 1.35 -7.44
C ALA A 28 -15.26 0.91 -6.64
N LEU A 29 -14.19 0.51 -7.33
CA LEU A 29 -12.92 0.16 -6.69
C LEU A 29 -12.25 1.38 -6.02
N GLU A 30 -12.25 2.55 -6.65
CA GLU A 30 -11.76 3.79 -6.04
C GLU A 30 -12.53 4.12 -4.76
N ARG A 31 -13.86 4.00 -4.79
CA ARG A 31 -14.69 4.22 -3.61
C ARG A 31 -14.36 3.24 -2.47
N GLN A 32 -14.09 1.97 -2.78
CA GLN A 32 -13.68 0.99 -1.78
C GLN A 32 -12.36 1.38 -1.09
N ILE A 33 -11.42 1.99 -1.82
CA ILE A 33 -10.15 2.48 -1.26
C ILE A 33 -10.41 3.65 -0.31
N GLU A 34 -11.29 4.58 -0.69
CA GLU A 34 -11.70 5.69 0.17
C GLU A 34 -12.38 5.20 1.44
N ASP A 35 -13.26 4.19 1.33
CA ASP A 35 -13.94 3.59 2.47
C ASP A 35 -12.94 2.86 3.39
N TYR A 36 -11.99 2.10 2.84
CA TYR A 36 -10.87 1.51 3.59
C TYR A 36 -10.08 2.53 4.39
N ALA A 37 -9.70 3.62 3.74
CA ALA A 37 -8.92 4.67 4.37
C ALA A 37 -9.71 5.33 5.50
N ARG A 38 -11.01 5.59 5.27
CA ARG A 38 -11.91 6.16 6.28
C ARG A 38 -12.05 5.25 7.50
N GLU A 39 -12.27 3.95 7.31
CA GLU A 39 -12.40 2.96 8.39
C GLU A 39 -11.14 2.89 9.28
N ARG A 40 -9.98 3.26 8.73
CA ARG A 40 -8.68 3.23 9.41
C ARG A 40 -8.16 4.60 9.84
N GLU A 41 -9.01 5.62 9.74
CA GLU A 41 -8.67 7.01 10.05
C GLU A 41 -7.45 7.52 9.26
N LEU A 42 -7.29 7.03 8.04
CA LEU A 42 -6.26 7.46 7.09
C LEU A 42 -6.81 8.57 6.19
N LEU A 43 -5.91 9.42 5.71
CA LEU A 43 -6.18 10.45 4.71
C LEU A 43 -5.73 9.95 3.34
N PRO A 44 -6.67 9.51 2.48
CA PRO A 44 -6.35 9.20 1.11
C PRO A 44 -6.21 10.51 0.30
N ARG A 45 -5.15 10.60 -0.51
CA ARG A 45 -4.97 11.64 -1.52
C ARG A 45 -4.60 11.01 -2.85
N GLY A 46 -5.09 11.55 -3.95
CA GLY A 46 -4.81 11.02 -5.29
C GLY A 46 -6.08 10.67 -6.04
N CYS A 47 -5.92 10.10 -7.23
CA CYS A 47 -7.00 9.72 -8.13
C CYS A 47 -6.48 8.74 -9.19
N GLN A 48 -7.39 8.18 -10.00
CA GLN A 48 -7.08 7.28 -11.11
C GLN A 48 -6.26 6.07 -10.63
N LEU A 49 -6.70 5.46 -9.54
CA LEU A 49 -6.04 4.29 -8.91
C LEU A 49 -4.60 4.54 -8.45
N ARG A 50 -4.18 5.80 -8.30
CA ARG A 50 -2.89 6.19 -7.71
C ARG A 50 -3.14 7.03 -6.48
N TRP A 51 -2.67 6.54 -5.34
CA TRP A 51 -3.05 7.05 -4.03
C TRP A 51 -1.84 7.26 -3.14
N VAL A 52 -1.99 8.17 -2.20
CA VAL A 52 -1.13 8.37 -1.03
C VAL A 52 -1.99 8.16 0.20
N LEU A 53 -1.48 7.38 1.15
CA LEU A 53 -2.03 7.28 2.49
C LEU A 53 -1.09 7.96 3.47
N SER A 54 -1.70 8.74 4.35
CA SER A 54 -1.08 9.39 5.49
C SER A 54 -2.07 9.38 6.65
N SER A 55 -1.63 9.69 7.87
CA SER A 55 -2.54 9.90 9.00
C SER A 55 -2.21 11.22 9.68
N PRO A 56 -3.22 12.02 10.08
CA PRO A 56 -3.00 13.23 10.87
C PRO A 56 -2.76 12.93 12.35
N GLN A 57 -3.00 11.71 12.82
CA GLN A 57 -2.86 11.30 14.22
C GLN A 57 -1.54 10.59 14.51
N ARG A 58 -0.96 9.89 13.52
CA ARG A 58 0.25 9.08 13.71
C ARG A 58 1.07 8.93 12.44
N SER A 59 2.34 8.57 12.62
CA SER A 59 3.21 8.10 11.53
C SER A 59 2.79 6.70 11.08
N LEU A 60 2.77 6.44 9.76
CA LEU A 60 2.49 5.11 9.22
C LEU A 60 3.73 4.22 9.27
N SER A 61 3.49 2.91 9.27
CA SER A 61 4.48 1.87 9.50
C SER A 61 4.36 0.73 8.50
N ALA A 62 5.29 -0.23 8.57
CA ALA A 62 5.22 -1.47 7.78
C ALA A 62 3.92 -2.25 8.05
N ALA A 63 3.38 -2.18 9.27
CA ALA A 63 2.11 -2.82 9.60
C ALA A 63 0.95 -2.25 8.77
N ASP A 64 0.91 -0.92 8.58
CA ASP A 64 -0.13 -0.26 7.78
C ASP A 64 -0.06 -0.62 6.30
N GLN A 65 1.17 -0.76 5.79
CA GLN A 65 1.44 -1.22 4.44
C GLN A 65 0.96 -2.66 4.25
N VAL A 66 1.30 -3.56 5.17
CA VAL A 66 0.89 -4.96 5.09
C VAL A 66 -0.61 -5.12 5.29
N GLU A 67 -1.23 -4.32 6.15
CA GLU A 67 -2.69 -4.32 6.31
C GLU A 67 -3.40 -3.89 5.02
N LEU A 68 -2.88 -2.90 4.29
CA LEU A 68 -3.40 -2.56 2.97
C LEU A 68 -3.24 -3.73 2.01
N LEU A 69 -2.06 -4.35 1.94
CA LEU A 69 -1.82 -5.48 1.04
C LEU A 69 -2.74 -6.66 1.39
N ASP A 70 -2.95 -6.93 2.67
CA ASP A 70 -3.85 -7.96 3.17
C ASP A 70 -5.30 -7.70 2.73
N TRP A 71 -5.75 -6.46 2.88
CA TRP A 71 -7.06 -6.01 2.41
C TRP A 71 -7.19 -6.13 0.87
N ILE A 72 -6.12 -5.86 0.13
CA ILE A 72 -6.11 -5.98 -1.34
C ILE A 72 -6.21 -7.44 -1.78
N VAL A 73 -5.56 -8.38 -1.10
CA VAL A 73 -5.52 -9.80 -1.48
C VAL A 73 -6.92 -10.41 -1.55
N ASP A 74 -7.84 -9.97 -0.69
CA ASP A 74 -9.22 -10.45 -0.66
C ASP A 74 -10.14 -9.78 -1.72
N ARG A 75 -9.62 -8.88 -2.56
CA ARG A 75 -10.44 -8.06 -3.47
C ARG A 75 -10.37 -8.51 -4.93
N PRO A 76 -11.52 -8.86 -5.54
CA PRO A 76 -11.57 -9.09 -6.98
C PRO A 76 -11.36 -7.76 -7.74
N GLY A 77 -10.80 -7.86 -8.95
CA GLY A 77 -10.60 -6.71 -9.84
C GLY A 77 -9.24 -6.04 -9.71
N ILE A 78 -8.35 -6.52 -8.83
CA ILE A 78 -6.97 -6.01 -8.73
C ILE A 78 -6.03 -7.05 -9.35
N ALA A 79 -5.40 -6.69 -10.47
CA ALA A 79 -4.38 -7.53 -11.11
C ALA A 79 -3.02 -7.39 -10.43
N ALA A 80 -2.64 -6.17 -10.05
CA ALA A 80 -1.40 -5.92 -9.33
C ALA A 80 -1.48 -4.64 -8.52
N VAL A 81 -0.59 -4.52 -7.54
CA VAL A 81 -0.39 -3.30 -6.75
C VAL A 81 1.08 -2.99 -6.72
N ASN A 82 1.40 -1.72 -6.95
CA ASN A 82 2.74 -1.21 -6.69
C ASN A 82 2.65 -0.37 -5.41
N LEU A 83 3.43 -0.72 -4.40
CA LEU A 83 3.55 -0.01 -3.13
C LEU A 83 4.93 0.67 -3.01
N SER A 84 4.98 1.94 -2.60
CA SER A 84 6.24 2.68 -2.34
C SER A 84 6.74 2.44 -0.92
N GLN A 85 8.00 2.82 -0.64
CA GLN A 85 8.50 2.82 0.73
C GLN A 85 7.76 3.85 1.58
N LEU A 86 7.93 3.75 2.90
CA LEU A 86 7.52 4.79 3.83
C LEU A 86 8.39 6.03 3.59
N LEU A 87 7.76 7.16 3.37
CA LEU A 87 8.42 8.43 3.09
C LEU A 87 7.81 9.56 3.93
N PRO A 88 8.62 10.51 4.41
CA PRO A 88 8.11 11.72 5.05
C PRO A 88 7.44 12.64 4.01
N ASP A 89 6.45 13.40 4.46
CA ASP A 89 5.81 14.51 3.71
C ASP A 89 5.37 14.18 2.26
N LEU A 90 4.64 13.08 2.09
CA LEU A 90 4.06 12.72 0.79
C LEU A 90 2.85 13.60 0.47
N ALA A 91 3.08 14.67 -0.28
CA ALA A 91 2.02 15.52 -0.80
C ALA A 91 1.29 14.90 -2.03
N ALA A 92 1.96 14.03 -2.79
CA ALA A 92 1.46 13.44 -4.03
C ALA A 92 2.00 12.00 -4.24
N PRO A 93 1.35 11.17 -5.08
CA PRO A 93 1.81 9.81 -5.36
C PRO A 93 3.22 9.81 -5.96
N VAL A 94 4.08 8.91 -5.48
CA VAL A 94 5.46 8.78 -5.97
C VAL A 94 5.45 8.33 -7.44
N PRO A 95 6.36 8.81 -8.29
CA PRO A 95 6.52 8.28 -9.65
C PRO A 95 6.87 6.78 -9.62
N LEU A 96 6.23 5.95 -10.46
CA LEU A 96 6.45 4.49 -10.50
C LEU A 96 7.92 4.08 -10.75
N SER A 97 8.74 5.00 -11.26
CA SER A 97 10.17 4.82 -11.47
C SER A 97 11.02 4.80 -10.18
N GLU A 98 10.51 5.26 -9.05
CA GLU A 98 11.30 5.45 -7.81
C GLU A 98 11.37 4.21 -6.90
N GLY A 99 11.21 3.02 -7.47
CA GLY A 99 11.33 1.77 -6.71
C GLY A 99 10.05 1.45 -5.95
N TYR A 100 9.33 0.46 -6.45
CA TYR A 100 8.08 -0.01 -5.89
C TYR A 100 8.17 -1.51 -5.61
N LEU A 101 7.63 -1.92 -4.47
CA LEU A 101 7.26 -3.31 -4.27
C LEU A 101 6.04 -3.61 -5.15
N ARG A 102 6.17 -4.56 -6.06
CA ARG A 102 5.03 -5.02 -6.88
C ARG A 102 4.49 -6.33 -6.34
N LEU A 103 3.19 -6.34 -6.03
CA LEU A 103 2.45 -7.51 -5.57
C LEU A 103 1.36 -7.88 -6.57
N THR A 104 1.23 -9.17 -6.84
CA THR A 104 0.15 -9.74 -7.66
C THR A 104 -0.75 -10.56 -6.74
N PRO A 105 -1.97 -10.11 -6.39
CA PRO A 105 -2.80 -10.73 -5.34
C PRO A 105 -3.08 -12.23 -5.51
N LEU A 106 -3.18 -12.69 -6.76
CA LEU A 106 -3.50 -14.07 -7.10
C LEU A 106 -2.27 -14.97 -7.25
N GLU A 107 -1.07 -14.46 -6.96
CA GLU A 107 0.13 -15.28 -6.99
C GLU A 107 0.16 -16.23 -5.77
N PRO A 108 0.39 -17.54 -5.96
CA PRO A 108 0.37 -18.51 -4.85
C PRO A 108 1.35 -18.20 -3.72
N SER A 109 2.50 -17.60 -4.06
CA SER A 109 3.51 -17.14 -3.10
C SER A 109 2.96 -16.06 -2.16
N VAL A 110 2.25 -15.07 -2.72
CA VAL A 110 1.59 -13.99 -1.98
C VAL A 110 0.51 -14.56 -1.07
N ILE A 111 -0.35 -15.44 -1.58
CA ILE A 111 -1.41 -16.08 -0.78
C ILE A 111 -0.82 -16.81 0.44
N GLY A 112 0.21 -17.62 0.23
CA GLY A 112 0.88 -18.35 1.31
C GLY A 112 1.51 -17.41 2.33
N LEU A 113 2.15 -16.34 1.87
CA LEU A 113 2.76 -15.33 2.74
C LEU A 113 1.72 -14.57 3.57
N THR A 114 0.62 -14.15 2.95
CA THR A 114 -0.51 -13.48 3.61
C THR A 114 -1.09 -14.36 4.72
N LEU A 115 -1.26 -15.67 4.48
CA LEU A 115 -1.72 -16.60 5.52
C LEU A 115 -0.74 -16.71 6.68
N LEU A 116 0.58 -16.80 6.43
CA LEU A 116 1.59 -16.84 7.48
C LEU A 116 1.56 -15.56 8.34
N HIS A 117 1.35 -14.40 7.70
CA HIS A 117 1.21 -13.13 8.41
C HIS A 117 -0.05 -13.09 9.28
N ARG A 118 -1.21 -13.46 8.72
CA ARG A 118 -2.48 -13.52 9.46
C ARG A 118 -2.42 -14.47 10.68
N LEU A 119 -1.66 -15.57 10.57
CA LEU A 119 -1.41 -16.50 11.68
C LEU A 119 -0.36 -16.01 12.70
N GLY A 120 0.16 -14.79 12.54
CA GLY A 120 1.17 -14.20 13.41
C GLY A 120 2.54 -14.89 13.33
N ARG A 121 2.81 -15.64 12.25
CA ARG A 121 4.07 -16.39 12.09
C ARG A 121 5.19 -15.55 11.51
N ILE A 122 4.86 -14.49 10.79
CA ILE A 122 5.80 -13.51 10.25
C ILE A 122 5.35 -12.10 10.61
N LYS A 123 6.31 -11.23 10.88
CA LYS A 123 6.06 -9.82 11.16
C LYS A 123 5.90 -9.03 9.86
N PRO A 124 5.26 -7.84 9.90
CA PRO A 124 5.09 -7.00 8.72
C PRO A 124 6.39 -6.67 7.98
N GLU A 125 7.49 -6.44 8.71
CA GLU A 125 8.78 -6.10 8.10
C GLU A 125 9.34 -7.25 7.28
N LEU A 126 9.32 -8.46 7.85
CA LEU A 126 9.76 -9.69 7.17
C LEU A 126 8.84 -10.04 5.99
N TYR A 127 7.54 -9.77 6.12
CA TYR A 127 6.58 -9.92 5.02
C TYR A 127 6.99 -9.08 3.81
N LEU A 128 7.27 -7.78 4.03
CA LEU A 128 7.69 -6.89 2.96
C LEU A 128 9.05 -7.28 2.40
N GLU A 129 10.00 -7.68 3.26
CA GLU A 129 11.34 -8.13 2.84
C GLU A 129 11.27 -9.37 1.93
N ILE A 130 10.46 -10.37 2.27
CA ILE A 130 10.28 -11.59 1.46
C ILE A 130 9.70 -11.25 0.07
N LEU A 131 8.83 -10.25 -0.01
CA LEU A 131 8.28 -9.79 -1.30
C LEU A 131 9.30 -8.98 -2.12
N GLY A 132 10.50 -8.74 -1.61
CA GLY A 132 11.52 -7.91 -2.24
C GLY A 132 11.33 -6.40 -1.98
N GLY A 133 10.57 -6.05 -0.93
CA GLY A 133 10.28 -4.68 -0.55
C GLY A 133 11.49 -3.99 0.11
N PHE A 134 11.84 -2.82 -0.44
CA PHE A 134 12.71 -1.79 0.16
C PHE A 134 13.96 -2.29 0.86
N VAL A 135 14.65 -3.26 0.24
CA VAL A 135 16.02 -3.62 0.61
C VAL A 135 16.82 -2.33 0.54
N ARG A 136 17.21 -1.80 1.72
CA ARG A 136 18.01 -0.57 1.83
C ARG A 136 19.13 -0.61 0.80
N PRO A 137 19.46 0.49 0.09
CA PRO A 137 20.81 0.58 -0.43
C PRO A 137 21.74 0.41 0.78
N ILE A 138 22.54 -0.66 0.77
CA ILE A 138 23.68 -0.76 1.68
C ILE A 138 24.53 0.45 1.31
N GLY A 139 24.52 1.47 2.15
CA GLY A 139 25.51 2.54 2.09
C GLY A 139 26.86 1.89 2.36
N LEU A 140 27.58 1.55 1.29
CA LEU A 140 29.01 1.33 1.40
C LEU A 140 29.61 2.70 1.73
N HIS A 141 30.06 2.82 2.98
CA HIS A 141 30.94 3.89 3.43
C HIS A 141 32.18 3.99 2.52
#